data_AF-A0A317IPG9-F1
#
_entry.id   AF-A0A317IPG9-F1
#
_cell.length_a   1.000
_cell.length_b   1.000
_cell.length_c   1.000
_cell.angle_alpha   90.00
_cell.angle_beta   90.00
_cell.angle_gamma   90.00
#
_symmetry.space_group_name_H-M   'P 1'
#
loop_
_entity.id
_entity.type
_entity.pdbx_description
1 polymer ?
#
loop_
_entity_poly.entity_id
_entity_poly.type
_entity_poly.pdbx_seq_one_letter_code
_entity_poly.pdbx_strand_id
1 'polypeptide(L)'
;MSRLCFVFLLSFTSTISLPQKESPVLYSVNRGTVVFHSNAQMELIRASSDKLRGLLDVQKKTFAFRIAVSSFQGFNSPLQQVHFNENYMESEKYPDISFGGKIIEDYNLSQPGTYTIRAKGILNVHGIEQERIIKSEIIVRSGSINVQSKFTVLLADHDIKIPKVVEEKLASEIMVEVKADFVPRN
;
A
#
# COMPACT_ATOMS: atom_id res chain seq x y z
N MET A 1 -69.83 -10.01 -47.58
CA MET A 1 -69.05 -10.89 -46.68
C MET A 1 -67.57 -10.69 -47.00
N SER A 2 -66.87 -9.86 -46.24
CA SER A 2 -65.42 -9.64 -46.38
C SER A 2 -64.81 -9.75 -44.99
N ARG A 3 -63.95 -10.76 -44.78
CA ARG A 3 -63.21 -10.95 -43.52
C ARG A 3 -61.78 -10.46 -43.75
N LEU A 4 -61.42 -9.39 -43.06
CA LEU A 4 -60.09 -8.80 -43.03
C LEU A 4 -59.23 -9.57 -42.01
N CYS A 5 -58.27 -10.36 -42.49
CA CYS A 5 -57.30 -11.04 -41.64
C CYS A 5 -56.16 -10.09 -41.26
N PHE A 6 -56.14 -9.65 -40.01
CA PHE A 6 -55.00 -8.94 -39.41
C PHE A 6 -53.96 -9.97 -38.96
N VAL A 7 -52.83 -10.06 -39.68
CA VAL A 7 -51.67 -10.86 -39.26
C VAL A 7 -50.77 -9.96 -38.40
N PHE A 8 -50.74 -10.23 -37.11
CA PHE A 8 -49.90 -9.52 -36.14
C PHE A 8 -48.49 -10.14 -36.17
N LEU A 9 -47.54 -9.48 -36.83
CA LEU A 9 -46.15 -9.92 -36.91
C LEU A 9 -45.41 -9.45 -35.65
N LEU A 10 -45.23 -10.34 -34.66
CA LEU A 10 -44.37 -10.08 -33.49
C LEU A 10 -42.89 -10.09 -33.94
N SER A 11 -42.30 -8.91 -34.08
CA SER A 11 -40.86 -8.75 -34.24
C SER A 11 -40.17 -8.94 -32.89
N PHE A 12 -39.58 -10.11 -32.68
CA PHE A 12 -38.76 -10.44 -31.51
C PHE A 12 -37.38 -9.78 -31.69
N THR A 13 -37.21 -8.56 -31.19
CA THR A 13 -35.90 -7.89 -31.19
C THR A 13 -35.04 -8.49 -30.08
N SER A 14 -34.18 -9.44 -30.42
CA SER A 14 -33.14 -9.94 -29.52
C SER A 14 -32.13 -8.82 -29.25
N THR A 15 -32.27 -8.15 -28.11
CA THR A 15 -31.25 -7.24 -27.60
C THR A 15 -30.04 -8.07 -27.19
N ILE A 16 -29.04 -8.13 -28.07
CA ILE A 16 -27.73 -8.68 -27.76
C ILE A 16 -27.06 -7.69 -26.80
N SER A 17 -27.14 -7.95 -25.50
CA SER A 17 -26.37 -7.23 -24.50
C SER A 17 -24.89 -7.57 -24.69
N LEU A 18 -24.13 -6.65 -25.29
CA LEU A 18 -22.68 -6.74 -25.30
C LEU A 18 -22.18 -6.76 -23.84
N PRO A 19 -21.27 -7.66 -23.46
CA PRO A 19 -20.68 -7.62 -22.13
C PRO A 19 -19.95 -6.27 -21.97
N GLN A 20 -20.44 -5.43 -21.06
CA GLN A 20 -19.75 -4.22 -20.65
C GLN A 20 -18.41 -4.64 -20.04
N LYS A 21 -17.32 -4.34 -20.74
CA LYS A 21 -15.97 -4.44 -20.18
C LYS A 21 -15.88 -3.38 -19.09
N GLU A 22 -16.10 -3.78 -17.83
CA GLU A 22 -15.87 -2.89 -16.69
C GLU A 22 -14.42 -2.39 -16.75
N SER A 23 -14.25 -1.08 -16.92
CA SER A 23 -12.94 -0.46 -16.86
C SER A 23 -12.30 -0.79 -15.50
N PRO A 24 -11.00 -1.14 -15.46
CA PRO A 24 -10.34 -1.39 -14.19
C PRO A 24 -10.50 -0.20 -13.26
N VAL A 25 -11.13 -0.40 -12.10
CA VAL A 25 -11.24 0.65 -11.09
C VAL A 25 -9.88 0.73 -10.37
N LEU A 26 -8.98 1.50 -10.96
CA LEU A 26 -7.67 1.80 -10.40
C LEU A 26 -7.82 2.92 -9.37
N TYR A 27 -7.27 2.73 -8.18
CA TYR A 27 -7.21 3.74 -7.14
C TYR A 27 -5.77 4.23 -6.97
N SER A 28 -5.62 5.49 -6.57
CA SER A 28 -4.33 6.08 -6.18
C SER A 28 -4.40 6.71 -4.79
N VAL A 29 -3.28 6.67 -4.07
CA VAL A 29 -3.15 7.32 -2.76
C VAL A 29 -3.32 8.84 -2.91
N ASN A 30 -4.36 9.38 -2.27
CA ASN A 30 -4.58 10.81 -2.11
C ASN A 30 -3.83 11.36 -0.88
N ARG A 31 -3.91 10.64 0.24
CA ARG A 31 -3.15 10.92 1.46
C ARG A 31 -2.55 9.63 1.99
N GLY A 32 -1.28 9.62 2.32
CA GLY A 32 -0.66 8.43 2.88
C GLY A 32 0.43 8.80 3.86
N THR A 33 0.47 8.11 5.00
CA THR A 33 1.45 8.32 6.06
C THR A 33 2.13 7.00 6.38
N VAL A 34 3.45 7.05 6.50
CA VAL A 34 4.26 5.99 7.10
C VAL A 34 4.90 6.54 8.35
N VAL A 35 4.81 5.82 9.46
CA VAL A 35 5.49 6.12 10.72
C VAL A 35 6.33 4.91 11.07
N PHE A 36 7.55 5.12 11.53
CA PHE A 36 8.34 4.05 12.14
C PHE A 36 8.80 4.40 13.54
N HIS A 37 9.05 3.37 14.33
CA HIS A 37 9.59 3.44 15.68
C HIS A 37 10.75 2.45 15.83
N SER A 38 11.91 2.96 16.27
CA SER A 38 13.01 2.15 16.81
C SER A 38 12.99 2.33 18.32
N ASN A 39 12.64 1.27 19.05
CA ASN A 39 12.54 1.30 20.51
C ASN A 39 13.65 0.44 21.12
N ALA A 40 14.78 1.07 21.44
CA ALA A 40 15.93 0.43 22.07
C ALA A 40 15.96 0.71 23.58
N GLN A 41 16.92 0.11 24.29
CA GLN A 41 17.03 0.26 25.74
C GLN A 41 17.25 1.72 26.17
N MET A 42 18.08 2.47 25.44
CA MET A 42 18.46 3.84 25.80
C MET A 42 17.70 4.91 25.00
N GLU A 43 17.11 4.57 23.87
CA GLU A 43 16.53 5.57 22.97
C GLU A 43 15.29 5.06 22.22
N LEU A 44 14.25 5.89 22.23
CA LEU A 44 13.11 5.77 21.33
C LEU A 44 13.28 6.77 20.19
N ILE A 45 13.37 6.26 18.97
CA ILE A 45 13.41 7.08 17.75
C ILE A 45 12.08 6.91 17.04
N ARG A 46 11.48 8.04 16.65
CA ARG A 46 10.26 8.07 15.84
C ARG A 46 10.48 8.98 14.64
N ALA A 47 10.11 8.53 13.46
CA ALA A 47 10.02 9.42 12.30
C ALA A 47 8.82 9.05 11.43
N SER A 48 8.38 9.99 10.62
CA SER A 48 7.22 9.84 9.77
C SER A 48 7.36 10.58 8.45
N SER A 49 6.65 10.12 7.43
CA SER A 49 6.52 10.80 6.15
C SER A 49 5.07 10.73 5.66
N ASP A 50 4.59 11.84 5.10
CA ASP A 50 3.29 11.98 4.43
C ASP A 50 3.39 11.84 2.90
N LYS A 51 4.57 11.44 2.39
CA LYS A 51 4.88 11.36 0.95
C LYS A 51 4.64 9.98 0.35
N LEU A 52 3.91 9.12 1.05
CA LEU A 52 3.56 7.80 0.53
C LEU A 52 2.74 7.94 -0.75
N ARG A 53 3.22 7.32 -1.82
CA ARG A 53 2.50 7.15 -3.08
C ARG A 53 2.13 5.69 -3.26
N GLY A 54 1.02 5.45 -3.95
CA GLY A 54 0.66 4.08 -4.27
C GLY A 54 -0.53 3.96 -5.19
N LEU A 55 -0.69 2.76 -5.73
CA LEU A 55 -1.76 2.35 -6.61
C LEU A 55 -2.38 1.05 -6.10
N LEU A 56 -3.69 0.90 -6.29
CA LEU A 56 -4.45 -0.30 -5.96
C LEU A 56 -5.41 -0.61 -7.12
N ASP A 57 -5.24 -1.75 -7.76
CA ASP A 57 -6.20 -2.31 -8.73
C ASP A 57 -7.08 -3.31 -7.97
N VAL A 58 -8.33 -2.93 -7.71
CA VAL A 58 -9.24 -3.76 -6.90
C VAL A 58 -9.72 -5.01 -7.63
N GLN A 59 -9.77 -4.98 -8.96
CA GLN A 59 -10.19 -6.13 -9.77
C GLN A 59 -9.07 -7.18 -9.82
N LYS A 60 -7.83 -6.73 -10.09
CA LYS A 60 -6.66 -7.62 -10.12
C LYS A 60 -6.09 -7.93 -8.75
N LYS A 61 -6.55 -7.22 -7.72
CA LYS A 61 -6.07 -7.29 -6.34
C LYS A 61 -4.57 -7.02 -6.23
N THR A 62 -4.02 -6.23 -7.14
CA THR A 62 -2.60 -5.86 -7.16
C THR A 62 -2.41 -4.46 -6.58
N PHE A 63 -1.30 -4.26 -5.88
CA PHE A 63 -0.94 -2.96 -5.32
C PHE A 63 0.54 -2.67 -5.56
N ALA A 64 0.88 -1.39 -5.50
CA ALA A 64 2.26 -0.92 -5.44
C ALA A 64 2.33 0.35 -4.59
N PHE A 65 3.27 0.42 -3.67
CA PHE A 65 3.58 1.56 -2.82
C PHE A 65 5.03 1.99 -2.99
N ARG A 66 5.29 3.28 -2.86
CA ARG A 66 6.62 3.87 -2.86
C ARG A 66 6.66 5.09 -1.95
N ILE A 67 7.77 5.27 -1.25
CA ILE A 67 8.04 6.46 -0.43
C ILE A 67 9.51 6.81 -0.50
N ALA A 68 9.82 8.11 -0.64
CA ALA A 68 11.19 8.59 -0.67
C ALA A 68 11.78 8.53 0.75
N VAL A 69 12.98 7.95 0.90
CA VAL A 69 13.67 7.83 2.18
C VAL A 69 13.94 9.21 2.80
N SER A 70 14.40 10.15 1.98
CA SER A 70 14.69 11.52 2.42
C SER A 70 13.47 12.30 2.91
N SER A 71 12.25 11.80 2.69
CA SER A 71 11.01 12.45 3.12
C SER A 71 10.67 12.22 4.60
N PHE A 72 11.32 11.28 5.28
CA PHE A 72 11.08 11.03 6.70
C PHE A 72 11.58 12.20 7.56
N GLN A 73 10.74 12.63 8.50
CA GLN A 73 10.98 13.74 9.44
C GLN A 73 10.52 13.36 10.86
N GLY A 74 10.88 14.18 11.84
CA GLY A 74 10.45 14.02 13.25
C GLY A 74 11.44 13.27 14.14
N PHE A 75 12.66 13.00 13.64
CA PHE A 75 13.78 12.47 14.41
C PHE A 75 14.10 13.33 15.64
N ASN A 76 14.73 12.73 16.65
CA ASN A 76 15.08 13.39 17.91
C ASN A 76 16.05 14.57 17.73
N SER A 77 16.83 14.57 16.63
CA SER A 77 17.69 15.69 16.23
C SER A 77 17.94 15.70 14.71
N PRO A 78 18.35 16.84 14.13
CA PRO A 78 18.76 16.91 12.73
C PRO A 78 19.91 15.95 12.40
N LEU A 79 20.87 15.77 13.32
CA LEU A 79 22.01 14.86 13.11
C LEU A 79 21.56 13.39 13.03
N GLN A 80 20.51 13.00 13.76
CA GLN A 80 19.93 11.66 13.66
C GLN A 80 19.29 11.42 12.28
N GLN A 81 18.64 12.44 11.70
CA GLN A 81 18.13 12.36 10.34
C GLN A 81 19.25 12.25 9.31
N VAL A 82 20.37 12.96 9.50
CA VAL A 82 21.57 12.82 8.65
C VAL A 82 22.09 11.38 8.72
N HIS A 83 22.31 10.84 9.93
CA HIS A 83 22.76 9.46 10.09
C HIS A 83 21.78 8.44 9.48
N PHE A 84 20.47 8.65 9.63
CA PHE A 84 19.44 7.81 8.98
C PHE A 84 19.64 7.73 7.47
N ASN A 85 19.82 8.89 6.81
CA ASN A 85 19.97 8.95 5.36
C ASN A 85 21.34 8.44 4.89
N GLU A 86 22.43 8.82 5.56
CA GLU A 86 23.78 8.55 5.09
C GLU A 86 24.33 7.18 5.53
N ASN A 87 24.15 6.82 6.80
CA ASN A 87 24.83 5.65 7.39
C ASN A 87 23.98 4.38 7.40
N TYR A 88 22.65 4.50 7.36
CA TYR A 88 21.75 3.36 7.52
C TYR A 88 20.94 3.06 6.27
N MET A 89 20.34 4.08 5.65
CA MET A 89 19.51 3.88 4.47
C MET A 89 20.24 4.14 3.15
N GLU A 90 21.44 4.74 3.20
CA GLU A 90 22.23 5.17 2.04
C GLU A 90 21.33 5.84 0.97
N SER A 91 20.54 6.84 1.36
CA SER A 91 19.39 7.34 0.57
C SER A 91 19.77 7.99 -0.77
N GLU A 92 21.03 8.40 -0.95
CA GLU A 92 21.49 8.84 -2.27
C GLU A 92 21.57 7.69 -3.27
N LYS A 93 21.90 6.48 -2.79
CA LYS A 93 22.01 5.26 -3.59
C LYS A 93 20.68 4.51 -3.67
N TYR A 94 19.94 4.46 -2.55
CA TYR A 94 18.62 3.83 -2.46
C TYR A 94 17.57 4.85 -2.04
N PRO A 95 17.13 5.72 -2.98
CA PRO A 95 16.27 6.86 -2.65
C PRO A 95 14.87 6.48 -2.19
N ASP A 96 14.44 5.25 -2.40
CA ASP A 96 13.07 4.83 -2.20
C ASP A 96 12.95 3.51 -1.44
N ILE A 97 11.89 3.44 -0.65
CA ILE A 97 11.34 2.20 -0.11
C ILE A 97 10.10 1.86 -0.94
N SER A 98 9.92 0.60 -1.29
CA SER A 98 8.75 0.16 -2.06
C SER A 98 8.15 -1.15 -1.55
N PHE A 99 6.84 -1.31 -1.72
CA PHE A 99 6.14 -2.56 -1.45
C PHE A 99 5.12 -2.82 -2.55
N GLY A 100 5.27 -3.92 -3.28
CA GLY A 100 4.39 -4.27 -4.40
C GLY A 100 4.02 -5.74 -4.42
N GLY A 101 2.77 -6.06 -4.76
CA GLY A 101 2.29 -7.43 -4.71
C GLY A 101 0.79 -7.58 -4.91
N LYS A 102 0.21 -8.59 -4.24
CA LYS A 102 -1.19 -8.98 -4.35
C LYS A 102 -1.86 -9.14 -2.98
N ILE A 103 -3.15 -8.81 -2.92
CA ILE A 103 -4.03 -9.21 -1.82
C ILE A 103 -4.42 -10.67 -2.07
N ILE A 104 -4.22 -11.55 -1.08
CA ILE A 104 -4.41 -13.00 -1.26
C ILE A 104 -5.80 -13.50 -0.83
N GLU A 105 -6.60 -12.65 -0.20
CA GLU A 105 -8.00 -12.93 0.12
C GLU A 105 -8.92 -12.69 -1.08
N ASP A 106 -10.03 -13.45 -1.12
CA ASP A 106 -11.03 -13.37 -2.17
C ASP A 106 -12.20 -12.45 -1.82
N TYR A 107 -11.90 -11.26 -1.31
CA TYR A 107 -12.94 -10.27 -1.03
C TYR A 107 -13.28 -9.44 -2.26
N ASN A 108 -14.57 -9.11 -2.40
CA ASN A 108 -15.02 -8.10 -3.34
C ASN A 108 -14.82 -6.70 -2.74
N LEU A 109 -13.67 -6.08 -3.06
CA LEU A 109 -13.30 -4.74 -2.56
C LEU A 109 -14.04 -3.59 -3.28
N SER A 110 -14.98 -3.89 -4.18
CA SER A 110 -15.90 -2.90 -4.75
C SER A 110 -17.14 -2.69 -3.87
N GLN A 111 -17.37 -3.56 -2.89
CA GLN A 111 -18.49 -3.43 -1.95
C GLN A 111 -18.06 -2.65 -0.70
N PRO A 112 -18.88 -1.71 -0.20
CA PRO A 112 -18.62 -1.07 1.08
C PRO A 112 -18.51 -2.08 2.21
N GLY A 113 -17.52 -1.93 3.08
CA GLY A 113 -17.27 -2.85 4.18
C GLY A 113 -15.88 -2.71 4.78
N THR A 114 -15.64 -3.45 5.86
CA THR A 114 -14.33 -3.58 6.50
C THR A 114 -13.79 -4.99 6.29
N TYR A 115 -12.58 -5.10 5.78
CA TYR A 115 -11.93 -6.34 5.39
C TYR A 115 -10.57 -6.45 6.05
N THR A 116 -10.30 -7.58 6.70
CA THR A 116 -8.95 -7.92 7.15
C THR A 116 -8.27 -8.76 6.08
N ILE A 117 -7.21 -8.25 5.48
CA ILE A 117 -6.49 -8.90 4.38
C ILE A 117 -5.03 -9.18 4.73
N ARG A 118 -4.38 -9.95 3.86
CA ARG A 118 -2.95 -10.18 3.80
C ARG A 118 -2.44 -9.71 2.44
N ALA A 119 -1.61 -8.69 2.47
CA ALA A 119 -0.86 -8.21 1.31
C ALA A 119 0.43 -9.03 1.20
N LYS A 120 0.51 -9.91 0.20
CA LYS A 120 1.72 -10.66 -0.13
C LYS A 120 2.48 -9.95 -1.24
N GLY A 121 3.75 -9.63 -1.04
CA GLY A 121 4.54 -8.91 -2.03
C GLY A 121 6.01 -8.79 -1.68
N ILE A 122 6.74 -8.04 -2.51
CA ILE A 122 8.16 -7.73 -2.31
C ILE A 122 8.28 -6.38 -1.63
N LEU A 123 8.90 -6.36 -0.46
CA LEU A 123 9.31 -5.16 0.26
C LEU A 123 10.78 -4.88 -0.05
N ASN A 124 11.07 -3.76 -0.71
CA ASN A 124 12.42 -3.27 -0.93
C ASN A 124 12.72 -2.15 0.07
N VAL A 125 13.73 -2.36 0.90
CA VAL A 125 14.30 -1.38 1.84
C VAL A 125 15.81 -1.47 1.68
N HIS A 126 16.48 -0.32 1.56
CA HIS A 126 17.94 -0.27 1.40
C HIS A 126 18.45 -1.08 0.18
N GLY A 127 17.65 -1.14 -0.90
CA GLY A 127 17.96 -1.90 -2.11
C GLY A 127 17.80 -3.41 -1.97
N ILE A 128 17.51 -3.93 -0.77
CA ILE A 128 17.36 -5.36 -0.50
C ILE A 128 15.87 -5.74 -0.53
N GLU A 129 15.55 -6.69 -1.41
CA GLU A 129 14.21 -7.22 -1.59
C GLU A 129 13.91 -8.38 -0.64
N GLN A 130 12.76 -8.31 0.02
CA GLN A 130 12.25 -9.37 0.89
C GLN A 130 10.79 -9.68 0.56
N GLU A 131 10.46 -10.96 0.36
CA GLU A 131 9.05 -11.37 0.25
C GLU A 131 8.39 -11.30 1.62
N ARG A 132 7.29 -10.55 1.72
CA ARG A 132 6.56 -10.31 2.97
C ARG A 132 5.08 -10.60 2.79
N ILE A 133 4.46 -11.03 3.88
CA ILE A 133 3.01 -11.09 4.03
C ILE A 133 2.64 -10.13 5.16
N ILE A 134 1.96 -9.03 4.83
CA ILE A 134 1.58 -7.99 5.77
C ILE A 134 0.07 -8.04 5.98
N LYS A 135 -0.36 -8.20 7.23
CA LYS A 135 -1.77 -8.12 7.60
C LYS A 135 -2.21 -6.65 7.59
N SER A 136 -3.35 -6.38 6.97
CA SER A 136 -3.88 -5.03 6.78
C SER A 136 -5.38 -5.01 7.01
N GLU A 137 -5.90 -3.86 7.44
CA GLU A 137 -7.32 -3.57 7.43
C GLU A 137 -7.62 -2.65 6.24
N ILE A 138 -8.65 -2.99 5.48
CA ILE A 138 -9.19 -2.19 4.38
C ILE A 138 -10.62 -1.79 4.72
N ILE A 139 -10.93 -0.50 4.67
CA ILE A 139 -12.28 0.03 4.81
C ILE A 139 -12.69 0.63 3.47
N VAL A 140 -13.64 0.00 2.80
CA VAL A 140 -14.21 0.46 1.53
C VAL A 140 -15.44 1.31 1.82
N ARG A 141 -15.46 2.53 1.26
CA ARG A 141 -16.60 3.45 1.30
C ARG A 141 -16.93 3.89 -0.12
N SER A 142 -18.08 4.53 -0.29
CA SER A 142 -18.44 5.14 -1.58
C SER A 142 -17.35 6.11 -2.03
N GLY A 143 -16.67 5.80 -3.14
CA GLY A 143 -15.64 6.63 -3.75
C GLY A 143 -14.30 6.72 -3.00
N SER A 144 -14.05 5.92 -1.96
CA SER A 144 -12.74 5.92 -1.28
C SER A 144 -12.42 4.59 -0.60
N ILE A 145 -11.13 4.29 -0.48
CA ILE A 145 -10.63 3.11 0.22
C ILE A 145 -9.62 3.58 1.26
N ASN A 146 -9.77 3.19 2.52
CA ASN A 146 -8.81 3.46 3.59
C ASN A 146 -8.07 2.15 3.90
N VAL A 147 -6.74 2.22 3.98
CA VAL A 147 -5.89 1.07 4.32
C VAL A 147 -5.07 1.41 5.56
N GLN A 148 -5.01 0.47 6.50
CA GLN A 148 -4.17 0.56 7.68
C GLN A 148 -3.36 -0.72 7.87
N SER A 149 -2.11 -0.60 8.29
CA SER A 149 -1.24 -1.73 8.56
C SER A 149 -0.24 -1.41 9.66
N LYS A 150 0.11 -2.45 10.42
CA LYS A 150 1.15 -2.41 11.44
C LYS A 150 1.97 -3.68 11.36
N PHE A 151 3.27 -3.55 11.19
CA PHE A 151 4.19 -4.67 11.02
C PHE A 151 5.60 -4.31 11.48
N THR A 152 6.47 -5.31 11.58
CA THR A 152 7.86 -5.14 12.00
C THR A 152 8.81 -5.43 10.84
N VAL A 153 9.88 -4.65 10.72
CA VAL A 153 10.98 -4.85 9.77
C VAL A 153 12.25 -5.16 10.57
N LEU A 154 12.94 -6.25 10.25
CA LEU A 154 14.24 -6.56 10.82
C LEU A 154 15.31 -5.85 10.00
N LEU A 155 16.21 -5.12 10.66
CA LEU A 155 17.29 -4.41 9.96
C LEU A 155 18.23 -5.37 9.22
N ALA A 156 18.48 -6.55 9.80
CA ALA A 156 19.34 -7.57 9.22
C ALA A 156 18.81 -8.13 7.88
N ASP A 157 17.48 -8.19 7.71
CA ASP A 157 16.87 -8.64 6.45
C ASP A 157 17.20 -7.70 5.27
N HIS A 158 17.62 -6.46 5.57
CA HIS A 158 17.89 -5.42 4.58
C HIS A 158 19.35 -4.93 4.59
N ASP A 159 20.27 -5.75 5.12
CA ASP A 159 21.70 -5.45 5.25
C ASP A 159 22.01 -4.11 5.94
N ILE A 160 21.14 -3.70 6.88
CA ILE A 160 21.35 -2.52 7.71
C ILE A 160 22.03 -2.96 9.01
N LYS A 161 23.30 -2.60 9.16
CA LYS A 161 24.13 -3.02 10.30
C LYS A 161 24.05 -1.99 11.42
N ILE A 162 23.89 -2.47 12.66
CA ILE A 162 24.00 -1.64 13.86
C ILE A 162 25.45 -1.71 14.37
N PRO A 163 26.19 -0.60 14.41
CA PRO A 163 27.51 -0.57 15.04
C PRO A 163 27.40 -0.84 16.54
N LYS A 164 28.34 -1.62 17.09
CA LYS A 164 28.35 -1.99 18.53
C LYS A 164 28.28 -0.79 19.47
N VAL A 165 28.93 0.33 19.11
CA VAL A 165 28.97 1.54 19.94
C VAL A 165 27.60 2.22 20.13
N VAL A 166 26.60 1.89 19.31
CA VAL A 166 25.24 2.46 19.39
C VAL A 166 24.16 1.37 19.53
N GLU A 167 24.52 0.14 19.85
CA GLU A 167 23.58 -0.99 19.88
C GLU A 167 22.47 -0.83 20.93
N GLU A 168 22.76 -0.21 22.07
CA GLU A 168 21.74 0.07 23.09
C GLU A 168 20.77 1.21 22.69
N LYS A 169 21.08 1.95 21.61
CA LYS A 169 20.29 3.09 21.11
C LYS A 169 19.48 2.77 19.86
N LEU A 170 19.75 1.65 19.17
CA LEU A 170 19.06 1.25 17.95
C LEU A 170 18.45 -0.13 18.10
N ALA A 171 17.15 -0.24 17.83
CA ALA A 171 16.47 -1.52 17.83
C ALA A 171 16.84 -2.30 16.56
N SER A 172 17.07 -3.61 16.71
CA SER A 172 17.22 -4.53 15.56
C SER A 172 15.90 -4.72 14.80
N GLU A 173 14.78 -4.47 15.47
CA GLU A 173 13.42 -4.57 14.95
C GLU A 173 12.74 -3.21 14.92
N ILE A 174 12.26 -2.80 13.75
CA ILE A 174 11.60 -1.51 13.52
C ILE A 174 10.11 -1.73 13.36
N MET A 175 9.32 -1.11 14.23
CA MET A 175 7.87 -1.12 14.12
C MET A 175 7.44 -0.08 13.07
N VAL A 176 6.62 -0.48 12.12
CA VAL A 176 6.13 0.37 11.03
C VAL A 176 4.60 0.41 11.06
N GLU A 177 4.06 1.61 10.95
CA GLU A 177 2.63 1.88 10.81
C GLU A 177 2.37 2.60 9.50
N VAL A 178 1.39 2.13 8.73
CA VAL A 178 1.01 2.69 7.44
C VAL A 178 -0.47 3.03 7.45
N LYS A 179 -0.81 4.22 6.97
CA LYS A 179 -2.18 4.64 6.69
C LYS A 179 -2.26 5.23 5.29
N ALA A 180 -3.24 4.83 4.50
CA ALA A 180 -3.41 5.34 3.15
C ALA A 180 -4.89 5.52 2.79
N ASP A 181 -5.24 6.72 2.36
CA ASP A 181 -6.52 7.09 1.77
C ASP A 181 -6.38 7.06 0.24
N PHE A 182 -7.13 6.18 -0.39
CA PHE A 182 -7.19 6.00 -1.83
C PHE A 182 -8.45 6.64 -2.40
N VAL A 183 -8.29 7.24 -3.59
CA VAL A 183 -9.39 7.75 -4.42
C VAL A 183 -9.29 7.15 -5.83
N PRO A 184 -10.41 7.04 -6.57
CA PRO A 184 -10.39 6.60 -7.95
C PRO A 184 -9.40 7.44 -8.77
N ARG A 185 -8.60 6.76 -9.59
CA ARG A 185 -7.69 7.39 -10.53
C ARG A 185 -8.46 7.64 -11.82
N ASN A 186 -8.74 8.92 -12.10
CA ASN A 186 -9.32 9.37 -13.37
C ASN A 186 -8.33 9.21 -14.52
#